data_AF-A0A3C8C9U1-F1
#
_entry.id   AF-A0A3C8C9U1-F1
#
_cell.length_a   1.000
_cell.length_b   1.000
_cell.length_c   1.000
_cell.angle_alpha   90.00
_cell.angle_beta   90.00
_cell.angle_gamma   90.00
#
_symmetry.space_group_name_H-M   'P 1'
#
loop_
_entity.id
_entity.type
_entity.pdbx_description
1 polymer ?
#
loop_
_entity_poly.entity_id
_entity_poly.type
_entity_poly.pdbx_seq_one_letter_code
_entity_poly.pdbx_strand_id
1 'polypeptide(L)'
;MKKVMLIFPPEWVPTAPYLALPSLAAVLRQNGIETVLKDINVEMFDHFFTSGFLLFVKSKIQARLRALRQREQGERLSPEDAELKQMLSDYQLIDLDHHITKVARAKKIMRGPEFYEIEKAEWALNAFREVMEYISVCYFPASINFYPVESNLNVYRPWVSEDLLKVPYDKQVNVYADICRQLVLRSIKKENPDVVGISIGTPVQLMAGITFATLIKEAYPDIHVTVGGNVITRLKDEFAKLPHF
;
A
#
# COMPACT_ATOMS: atom_id res chain seq x y z
N MET A 1 -14.43 -5.50 -27.35
CA MET A 1 -15.15 -5.75 -26.07
C MET A 1 -14.43 -4.97 -24.99
N LYS A 2 -15.16 -4.35 -24.05
CA LYS A 2 -14.51 -3.62 -22.96
C LYS A 2 -13.91 -4.60 -21.95
N LYS A 3 -12.67 -4.37 -21.52
CA LYS A 3 -12.00 -5.10 -20.45
C LYS A 3 -12.02 -4.27 -19.16
N VAL A 4 -12.43 -4.90 -18.07
CA VAL A 4 -12.54 -4.28 -16.75
C VAL A 4 -11.49 -4.87 -15.81
N MET A 5 -10.76 -4.02 -15.11
CA MET A 5 -9.93 -4.42 -13.97
C MET A 5 -10.59 -3.93 -12.68
N LEU A 6 -10.86 -4.83 -11.75
CA LEU A 6 -11.36 -4.50 -10.42
C LEU A 6 -10.23 -4.62 -9.40
N ILE A 7 -10.03 -3.57 -8.61
CA ILE A 7 -8.96 -3.43 -7.62
C ILE A 7 -9.58 -3.36 -6.23
N PHE A 8 -9.08 -4.19 -5.33
CA PHE A 8 -9.27 -4.04 -3.89
C PHE A 8 -7.99 -3.42 -3.29
N PRO A 9 -8.06 -2.19 -2.74
CA PRO A 9 -6.89 -1.48 -2.24
C PRO A 9 -6.40 -2.06 -0.89
N PRO A 10 -5.16 -1.77 -0.48
CA PRO A 10 -4.61 -2.09 0.84
C PRO A 10 -5.41 -1.57 2.03
N GLU A 11 -5.03 -2.00 3.24
CA GLU A 11 -5.69 -1.74 4.54
C GLU A 11 -6.89 -2.65 4.83
N TRP A 12 -6.68 -3.96 4.61
CA TRP A 12 -7.60 -5.01 5.02
C TRP A 12 -6.84 -6.20 5.61
N VAL A 13 -7.52 -6.98 6.46
CA VAL A 13 -6.93 -8.18 7.06
C VAL A 13 -6.63 -9.23 5.97
N PRO A 14 -5.36 -9.63 5.75
CA PRO A 14 -5.00 -10.49 4.62
C PRO A 14 -5.53 -11.93 4.74
N THR A 15 -6.00 -12.34 5.93
CA THR A 15 -6.60 -13.65 6.17
C THR A 15 -8.12 -13.67 5.94
N ALA A 16 -8.77 -12.52 5.73
CA ALA A 16 -10.21 -12.47 5.45
C ALA A 16 -10.44 -12.03 3.99
N PRO A 17 -10.83 -12.95 3.08
CA PRO A 17 -11.02 -12.62 1.68
C PRO A 17 -12.19 -11.64 1.47
N TYR A 18 -11.99 -10.64 0.61
CA TYR A 18 -13.02 -9.64 0.30
C TYR A 18 -13.93 -10.11 -0.84
N LEU A 19 -15.20 -10.41 -0.53
CA LEU A 19 -16.13 -11.07 -1.47
C LEU A 19 -16.74 -10.16 -2.55
N ALA A 20 -16.74 -8.83 -2.37
CA ALA A 20 -17.47 -7.94 -3.28
C ALA A 20 -16.90 -7.95 -4.71
N LEU A 21 -15.57 -8.07 -4.84
CA LEU A 21 -14.90 -8.14 -6.16
C LEU A 21 -15.31 -9.40 -6.94
N PRO A 22 -15.16 -10.63 -6.38
CA PRO A 22 -15.67 -11.83 -7.02
C PRO A 22 -17.16 -11.78 -7.39
N SER A 23 -18.01 -11.22 -6.52
CA SER A 23 -19.44 -11.07 -6.80
C SER A 23 -19.71 -10.18 -8.01
N LEU A 24 -19.05 -9.01 -8.10
CA LEU A 24 -19.19 -8.12 -9.25
C LEU A 24 -18.61 -8.75 -10.53
N ALA A 25 -17.45 -9.41 -10.43
CA ALA A 25 -16.85 -10.09 -11.57
C ALA A 25 -17.72 -11.22 -12.13
N ALA A 26 -18.46 -11.95 -11.28
CA ALA A 26 -19.39 -12.98 -11.75
C ALA A 26 -20.46 -12.37 -12.67
N VAL A 27 -21.07 -11.25 -12.28
CA VAL A 27 -22.09 -10.54 -13.07
C VAL A 27 -21.49 -9.97 -14.37
N LEU A 28 -20.32 -9.31 -14.30
CA LEU A 28 -19.65 -8.76 -15.48
C LEU A 28 -19.32 -9.85 -16.51
N ARG A 29 -18.73 -10.97 -16.04
CA ARG A 29 -18.35 -12.09 -16.91
C ARG A 29 -19.57 -12.79 -17.54
N GLN A 30 -20.67 -12.95 -16.81
CA GLN A 30 -21.93 -13.47 -17.37
C GLN A 30 -22.47 -12.60 -18.51
N ASN A 31 -22.16 -11.31 -18.52
CA ASN A 31 -22.53 -10.36 -19.57
C ASN A 31 -21.44 -10.21 -20.65
N GLY A 32 -20.50 -11.16 -20.74
CA GLY A 32 -19.45 -11.17 -21.77
C GLY A 32 -18.37 -10.10 -21.59
N ILE A 33 -18.26 -9.49 -20.41
CA ILE A 33 -17.23 -8.48 -20.11
C ILE A 33 -16.00 -9.18 -19.53
N GLU A 34 -14.87 -9.07 -20.23
CA GLU A 34 -13.59 -9.56 -19.73
C GLU A 34 -13.24 -8.84 -18.43
N THR A 35 -13.04 -9.60 -17.34
CA THR A 35 -12.85 -9.02 -16.02
C THR A 35 -11.63 -9.61 -15.33
N VAL A 36 -10.69 -8.74 -14.95
CA VAL A 36 -9.49 -9.06 -14.15
C VAL A 36 -9.73 -8.61 -12.70
N LEU A 37 -9.37 -9.45 -11.75
CA LEU A 37 -9.44 -9.14 -10.32
C LEU A 37 -8.04 -8.92 -9.78
N LYS A 38 -7.86 -7.85 -9.00
CA LYS A 38 -6.62 -7.53 -8.31
C LYS A 38 -6.86 -7.23 -6.83
N ASP A 39 -6.42 -8.14 -5.98
CA ASP A 39 -6.39 -7.93 -4.53
C ASP A 39 -5.03 -7.31 -4.16
N ILE A 40 -4.97 -5.98 -4.27
CA ILE A 40 -3.73 -5.25 -3.98
C ILE A 40 -3.43 -5.27 -2.48
N ASN A 41 -4.40 -5.53 -1.62
CA ASN A 41 -4.14 -5.71 -0.19
C ASN A 41 -3.22 -6.91 0.07
N VAL A 42 -3.57 -8.10 -0.44
CA VAL A 42 -2.73 -9.30 -0.27
C VAL A 42 -1.45 -9.21 -1.12
N GLU A 43 -1.54 -8.68 -2.35
CA GLU A 43 -0.36 -8.51 -3.21
C GLU A 43 0.66 -7.53 -2.59
N MET A 44 0.21 -6.48 -1.90
CA MET A 44 1.08 -5.54 -1.19
C MET A 44 1.90 -6.24 -0.11
N PHE A 45 1.26 -7.01 0.78
CA PHE A 45 1.99 -7.74 1.83
C PHE A 45 2.93 -8.78 1.23
N ASP A 46 2.51 -9.52 0.20
CA ASP A 46 3.40 -10.45 -0.48
C ASP A 46 4.65 -9.76 -1.02
N HIS A 47 4.46 -8.60 -1.64
CA HIS A 47 5.50 -7.77 -2.23
C HIS A 47 6.44 -7.14 -1.20
N PHE A 48 5.89 -6.61 -0.09
CA PHE A 48 6.66 -6.05 1.03
C PHE A 48 7.70 -7.04 1.57
N PHE A 49 7.36 -8.32 1.60
CA PHE A 49 8.22 -9.38 2.10
C PHE A 49 9.10 -10.02 1.03
N THR A 50 9.27 -9.37 -0.13
CA THR A 50 10.25 -9.79 -1.14
C THR A 50 11.61 -9.15 -0.86
N SER A 51 12.69 -9.85 -1.21
CA SER A 51 14.03 -9.26 -1.17
C SER A 51 14.13 -7.99 -2.01
N GLY A 52 13.49 -7.96 -3.18
CA GLY A 52 13.47 -6.79 -4.06
C GLY A 52 12.89 -5.54 -3.40
N PHE A 53 11.74 -5.68 -2.72
CA PHE A 53 11.14 -4.54 -2.01
C PHE A 53 11.96 -4.12 -0.79
N LEU A 54 12.50 -5.06 -0.02
CA LEU A 54 13.30 -4.74 1.15
C LEU A 54 14.62 -4.05 0.79
N LEU A 55 15.25 -4.43 -0.33
CA LEU A 55 16.41 -3.72 -0.88
C LEU A 55 16.03 -2.33 -1.41
N PHE A 56 14.84 -2.19 -2.01
CA PHE A 56 14.30 -0.87 -2.38
C PHE A 56 14.12 0.03 -1.15
N VAL A 57 13.53 -0.48 -0.07
CA VAL A 57 13.37 0.23 1.22
C VAL A 57 14.73 0.63 1.79
N LYS A 58 15.71 -0.29 1.82
CA LYS A 58 17.09 0.02 2.23
C LYS A 58 17.68 1.18 1.43
N SER A 59 17.49 1.19 0.11
CA SER A 59 17.97 2.27 -0.75
C SER A 59 17.31 3.62 -0.44
N LYS A 60 16.00 3.63 -0.11
CA LYS A 60 15.28 4.85 0.30
C LYS A 60 15.76 5.36 1.65
N ILE A 61 15.97 4.48 2.64
CA ILE A 61 16.55 4.85 3.95
C ILE A 61 17.92 5.51 3.75
N GLN A 62 18.79 4.90 2.93
CA GLN A 62 20.10 5.46 2.60
C GLN A 62 20.00 6.83 1.90
N ALA A 63 19.08 6.99 0.96
CA ALA A 63 18.86 8.26 0.27
C ALA A 63 18.38 9.36 1.23
N ARG A 64 17.40 9.07 2.09
CA ARG A 64 16.90 10.02 3.11
C ARG A 64 18.01 10.41 4.10
N LEU A 65 18.81 9.44 4.57
CA LEU A 65 19.91 9.72 5.47
C LEU A 65 20.98 10.61 4.82
N ARG A 66 21.32 10.37 3.55
CA ARG A 66 22.26 11.22 2.80
C ARG A 66 21.73 12.65 2.69
N ALA A 67 20.45 12.84 2.39
CA ALA A 67 19.83 14.16 2.30
C ALA A 67 19.89 14.92 3.64
N LEU A 68 19.61 14.25 4.77
CA LEU A 68 19.71 14.86 6.09
C LEU A 68 21.16 15.24 6.46
N ARG A 69 22.14 14.37 6.15
CA ARG A 69 23.57 14.68 6.36
C ARG A 69 24.05 15.87 5.52
N GLN A 70 23.54 16.02 4.29
CA GLN A 70 23.86 17.17 3.44
C GLN A 70 23.26 18.46 3.99
N ARG A 71 22.01 18.42 4.48
CA ARG A 71 21.37 19.58 5.12
C ARG A 71 22.14 20.03 6.37
N GLU A 72 22.55 19.09 7.21
CA GLU A 72 23.34 19.38 8.42
C GLU A 72 24.67 20.10 8.15
N GLN A 73 25.27 19.89 6.97
CA GLN A 73 26.51 20.59 6.58
C GLN A 73 26.26 22.08 6.27
N GLY A 74 25.05 22.44 5.86
CA GLY A 74 24.68 23.82 5.49
C GLY A 74 23.92 24.57 6.58
N GLU A 75 23.14 23.87 7.40
CA GLU A 75 22.30 24.44 8.45
C GLU A 75 22.17 23.48 9.64
N ARG A 76 21.84 24.00 10.83
CA ARG A 76 21.54 23.15 11.99
C ARG A 76 20.20 22.45 11.77
N LEU A 77 20.19 21.12 11.89
CA LEU A 77 18.95 20.33 11.82
C LEU A 77 17.98 20.69 12.96
N SER A 78 16.67 20.60 12.70
CA SER A 78 15.67 20.65 13.75
C SER A 78 15.81 19.43 14.69
N PRO A 79 15.28 19.49 15.93
CA PRO A 79 15.24 18.35 16.81
C PRO A 79 14.59 17.12 16.15
N GLU A 80 13.48 17.28 15.43
CA GLU A 80 12.82 16.15 14.76
C GLU A 80 13.68 15.55 13.63
N ASP A 81 14.34 16.39 12.84
CA ASP A 81 15.24 15.94 11.77
C ASP A 81 16.48 15.23 12.33
N ALA A 82 16.98 15.65 13.49
CA ALA A 82 18.09 14.99 14.18
C ALA A 82 17.68 13.60 14.72
N GLU A 83 16.50 13.49 15.34
CA GLU A 83 15.94 12.22 15.78
C GLU A 83 15.70 11.25 14.62
N LEU A 84 15.09 11.75 13.53
CA LEU A 84 14.91 10.98 12.30
C LEU A 84 16.24 10.51 11.71
N LYS A 85 17.26 11.38 11.67
CA LYS A 85 18.59 11.02 11.20
C LYS A 85 19.21 9.90 12.05
N GLN A 86 19.05 9.96 13.37
CA GLN A 86 19.53 8.93 14.29
C GLN A 86 18.82 7.60 14.02
N MET A 87 17.48 7.60 14.01
CA MET A 87 16.68 6.41 13.71
C MET A 87 17.05 5.79 12.35
N LEU A 88 17.18 6.60 11.29
CA LEU A 88 17.59 6.11 9.98
C LEU A 88 19.01 5.52 9.98
N SER A 89 19.91 6.03 10.82
CA SER A 89 21.28 5.51 10.96
C SER A 89 21.29 4.16 11.66
N ASP A 90 20.53 4.01 12.73
CA ASP A 90 20.43 2.75 13.50
C ASP A 90 19.89 1.62 12.62
N TYR A 91 18.88 1.92 11.80
CA TYR A 91 18.28 0.95 10.88
C TYR A 91 19.18 0.57 9.68
N GLN A 92 20.32 1.25 9.45
CA GLN A 92 21.30 0.78 8.46
C GLN A 92 22.12 -0.40 8.94
N LEU A 93 22.21 -0.61 10.26
CA LEU A 93 23.02 -1.66 10.88
C LEU A 93 22.27 -2.98 11.04
N ILE A 94 20.97 -3.01 10.70
CA ILE A 94 20.14 -4.21 10.77
C ILE A 94 20.62 -5.26 9.76
N ASP A 95 20.65 -6.51 10.20
CA ASP A 95 20.89 -7.68 9.36
C ASP A 95 19.67 -7.96 8.47
N LEU A 96 19.60 -7.22 7.36
CA LEU A 96 18.47 -7.33 6.44
C LEU A 96 18.38 -8.72 5.78
N ASP A 97 19.50 -9.42 5.59
CA ASP A 97 19.53 -10.75 4.97
C ASP A 97 18.90 -11.79 5.89
N HIS A 98 19.15 -11.69 7.21
CA HIS A 98 18.44 -12.46 8.22
C HIS A 98 16.92 -12.24 8.11
N HIS A 99 16.48 -10.98 8.08
CA HIS A 99 15.05 -10.66 8.00
C HIS A 99 14.41 -11.12 6.69
N ILE A 100 15.08 -10.98 5.54
CA ILE A 100 14.61 -11.50 4.24
C ILE A 100 14.37 -13.01 4.31
N THR A 101 15.32 -13.75 4.89
CA THR A 101 15.21 -15.21 5.04
C THR A 101 14.07 -15.57 5.99
N LYS A 102 13.95 -14.83 7.11
CA LYS A 102 12.91 -15.02 8.11
C LYS A 102 11.51 -14.84 7.53
N VAL A 103 11.24 -13.75 6.81
CA VAL A 103 9.92 -13.53 6.19
C VAL A 103 9.63 -14.46 5.02
N ALA A 104 10.66 -14.91 4.28
CA ALA A 104 10.48 -15.94 3.27
C ALA A 104 10.00 -17.27 3.88
N ARG A 105 10.54 -17.66 5.05
CA ARG A 105 10.06 -18.82 5.81
C ARG A 105 8.65 -18.58 6.36
N ALA A 106 8.37 -17.40 6.91
CA ALA A 106 7.05 -17.02 7.41
C ALA A 106 5.97 -17.14 6.32
N LYS A 107 6.24 -16.67 5.09
CA LYS A 107 5.33 -16.86 3.94
C LYS A 107 5.05 -18.32 3.64
N LYS A 108 6.06 -19.20 3.73
CA LYS A 108 5.89 -20.64 3.52
C LYS A 108 5.01 -21.28 4.59
N ILE A 109 5.21 -20.89 5.86
CA ILE A 109 4.38 -21.36 6.98
C ILE A 109 2.92 -20.96 6.74
N MET A 110 2.66 -19.68 6.48
CA MET A 110 1.30 -19.14 6.31
C MET A 110 0.55 -19.67 5.09
N ARG A 111 1.26 -20.27 4.12
CA ARG A 111 0.69 -20.88 2.90
C ARG A 111 0.67 -22.40 2.94
N GLY A 112 1.24 -23.00 3.97
CA GLY A 112 1.43 -24.43 4.10
C GLY A 112 0.60 -25.04 5.22
N PRO A 113 0.68 -26.36 5.41
CA PRO A 113 0.00 -27.05 6.49
C PRO A 113 0.48 -26.62 7.88
N GLU A 114 1.71 -26.11 8.00
CA GLU A 114 2.27 -25.58 9.25
C GLU A 114 1.53 -24.34 9.77
N PHE A 115 0.69 -23.69 8.95
CA PHE A 115 -0.21 -22.63 9.41
C PHE A 115 -1.13 -23.08 10.55
N TYR A 116 -1.51 -24.36 10.59
CA TYR A 116 -2.38 -24.90 11.64
C TYR A 116 -1.63 -25.17 12.95
N GLU A 117 -0.29 -25.05 12.97
CA GLU A 117 0.52 -25.11 14.18
C GLU A 117 0.64 -23.69 14.77
N ILE A 118 -0.09 -23.44 15.86
CA ILE A 118 -0.27 -22.11 16.47
C ILE A 118 1.07 -21.39 16.68
N GLU A 119 2.05 -22.07 17.28
CA GLU A 119 3.37 -21.49 17.59
C GLU A 119 4.11 -21.04 16.31
N LYS A 120 3.99 -21.81 15.22
CA LYS A 120 4.62 -21.46 13.94
C LYS A 120 3.90 -20.31 13.25
N ALA A 121 2.57 -20.29 13.28
CA ALA A 121 1.78 -19.20 12.74
C ALA A 121 2.05 -17.89 13.49
N GLU A 122 2.12 -17.93 14.83
CA GLU A 122 2.47 -16.78 15.65
C GLU A 122 3.89 -16.27 15.35
N TRP A 123 4.87 -17.19 15.26
CA TRP A 123 6.23 -16.83 14.86
C TRP A 123 6.27 -16.16 13.48
N ALA A 124 5.49 -16.67 12.51
CA ALA A 124 5.40 -16.09 11.18
C ALA A 124 4.78 -14.68 11.19
N LEU A 125 3.74 -14.46 11.99
CA LEU A 125 3.12 -13.14 12.16
C LEU A 125 4.11 -12.14 12.80
N ASN A 126 4.88 -12.56 13.79
CA ASN A 126 5.91 -11.71 14.40
C ASN A 126 7.04 -11.37 13.42
N ALA A 127 7.46 -12.33 12.58
CA ALA A 127 8.41 -12.04 11.51
C ALA A 127 7.90 -10.97 10.53
N PHE A 128 6.62 -10.99 10.18
CA PHE A 128 6.02 -9.94 9.36
C PHE A 128 6.03 -8.58 10.07
N ARG A 129 5.64 -8.52 11.35
CA ARG A 129 5.62 -7.28 12.13
C ARG A 129 6.99 -6.62 12.23
N GLU A 130 8.04 -7.39 12.54
CA GLU A 130 9.43 -6.88 12.59
C GLU A 130 9.86 -6.25 11.25
N VAL A 131 9.54 -6.89 10.13
CA VAL A 131 9.86 -6.33 8.81
C VAL A 131 9.01 -5.10 8.48
N MET A 132 7.77 -5.04 8.96
CA MET A 132 6.93 -3.86 8.79
C MET A 132 7.44 -2.66 9.60
N GLU A 133 8.08 -2.87 10.76
CA GLU A 133 8.80 -1.81 11.48
C GLU A 133 9.94 -1.23 10.64
N TYR A 134 10.74 -2.10 9.99
CA TYR A 134 11.79 -1.68 9.05
C TYR A 134 11.24 -0.87 7.87
N ILE A 135 10.11 -1.30 7.30
CA ILE A 135 9.42 -0.57 6.24
C ILE A 135 8.92 0.79 6.75
N SER A 136 8.33 0.84 7.95
CA SER A 136 7.79 2.06 8.55
C SER A 136 8.84 3.15 8.70
N VAL A 137 10.06 2.81 9.13
CA VAL A 137 11.16 3.77 9.25
C VAL A 137 11.46 4.49 7.94
N CYS A 138 11.35 3.80 6.81
CA CYS A 138 11.52 4.41 5.49
C CYS A 138 10.45 5.47 5.16
N TYR A 139 9.23 5.31 5.68
CA TYR A 139 8.09 6.21 5.42
C TYR A 139 7.77 7.13 6.60
N PHE A 140 8.59 7.15 7.66
CA PHE A 140 8.39 8.02 8.82
C PHE A 140 8.09 9.47 8.40
N PRO A 141 7.04 10.11 8.97
CA PRO A 141 6.32 9.68 10.18
C PRO A 141 5.24 8.62 9.96
N ALA A 142 4.98 8.10 8.75
CA ALA A 142 4.02 7.01 8.59
C ALA A 142 4.43 5.74 9.36
N SER A 143 3.44 5.03 9.88
CA SER A 143 3.55 3.70 10.47
C SER A 143 2.81 2.72 9.57
N ILE A 144 3.55 1.84 8.90
CA ILE A 144 2.99 0.82 8.02
C ILE A 144 2.96 -0.48 8.81
N ASN A 145 1.77 -1.01 9.07
CA ASN A 145 1.59 -2.07 10.04
C ASN A 145 1.05 -3.36 9.41
N PHE A 146 1.34 -4.48 10.07
CA PHE A 146 0.66 -5.74 9.81
C PHE A 146 -0.49 -5.92 10.80
N TYR A 147 -1.56 -6.57 10.37
CA TYR A 147 -2.72 -6.89 11.20
C TYR A 147 -2.31 -7.47 12.59
N PRO A 148 -2.96 -7.07 13.71
CA PRO A 148 -4.24 -6.34 13.80
C PRO A 148 -4.16 -4.82 13.81
N VAL A 149 -2.96 -4.23 13.69
CA VAL A 149 -2.80 -2.78 13.72
C VAL A 149 -2.97 -2.22 12.31
N GLU A 150 -3.79 -1.18 12.17
CA GLU A 150 -3.96 -0.46 10.91
C GLU A 150 -2.73 0.38 10.59
N SER A 151 -2.39 0.54 9.31
CA SER A 151 -1.35 1.50 8.93
C SER A 151 -1.90 2.92 9.09
N ASN A 152 -1.03 3.86 9.43
CA ASN A 152 -1.36 5.26 9.53
C ASN A 152 -0.27 6.10 8.89
N LEU A 153 -0.65 6.98 7.96
CA LEU A 153 0.29 7.90 7.33
C LEU A 153 0.70 9.05 8.26
N ASN A 154 0.04 9.20 9.42
CA ASN A 154 0.25 10.15 10.53
C ASN A 154 0.15 11.64 10.17
N VAL A 155 0.58 12.06 8.98
CA VAL A 155 0.46 13.42 8.44
C VAL A 155 -0.92 13.67 7.83
N TYR A 156 -1.56 12.63 7.31
CA TYR A 156 -2.80 12.74 6.54
C TYR A 156 -3.96 12.08 7.28
N ARG A 157 -5.12 12.74 7.28
CA ARG A 157 -6.34 12.22 7.90
C ARG A 157 -7.34 11.79 6.82
N PRO A 158 -7.83 10.53 6.83
CA PRO A 158 -8.69 10.00 5.76
C PRO A 158 -10.05 10.69 5.66
N TRP A 159 -10.44 11.45 6.70
CA TRP A 159 -11.71 12.18 6.75
C TRP A 159 -11.59 13.65 6.35
N VAL A 160 -10.40 14.10 5.93
CA VAL A 160 -10.16 15.47 5.50
C VAL A 160 -9.89 15.48 4.00
N SER A 161 -10.83 16.04 3.24
CA SER A 161 -10.77 16.10 1.77
C SER A 161 -9.47 16.71 1.25
N GLU A 162 -8.95 17.76 1.89
CA GLU A 162 -7.68 18.39 1.51
C GLU A 162 -6.49 17.44 1.67
N ASP A 163 -6.47 16.64 2.75
CA ASP A 163 -5.41 15.65 2.99
C ASP A 163 -5.47 14.54 1.92
N LEU A 164 -6.67 14.09 1.55
CA LEU A 164 -6.88 13.11 0.47
C LEU A 164 -6.41 13.60 -0.91
N LEU A 165 -6.49 14.90 -1.19
CA LEU A 165 -6.01 15.49 -2.44
C LEU A 165 -4.48 15.67 -2.45
N LYS A 166 -3.85 15.84 -1.29
CA LYS A 166 -2.39 16.03 -1.17
C LYS A 166 -1.63 14.71 -1.14
N VAL A 167 -2.16 13.71 -0.43
CA VAL A 167 -1.46 12.44 -0.17
C VAL A 167 -0.93 11.72 -1.42
N PRO A 168 -1.59 11.73 -2.60
CA PRO A 168 -1.07 11.01 -3.78
C PRO A 168 0.28 11.54 -4.27
N TYR A 169 0.57 12.81 -3.98
CA TYR A 169 1.76 13.51 -4.43
C TYR A 169 2.92 13.44 -3.43
N ASP A 170 2.68 12.94 -2.21
CA ASP A 170 3.71 12.79 -1.19
C ASP A 170 4.56 11.53 -1.45
N LYS A 171 5.77 11.73 -1.99
CA LYS A 171 6.68 10.64 -2.33
C LYS A 171 7.45 10.09 -1.11
N GLN A 172 7.37 10.77 0.03
CA GLN A 172 8.11 10.42 1.24
C GLN A 172 7.27 9.57 2.19
N VAL A 173 6.04 9.97 2.46
CA VAL A 173 5.17 9.38 3.50
C VAL A 173 4.22 8.34 2.92
N ASN A 174 3.72 8.55 1.70
CA ASN A 174 2.69 7.69 1.12
C ASN A 174 3.28 6.41 0.49
N VAL A 175 3.32 5.32 1.27
CA VAL A 175 3.73 3.99 0.77
C VAL A 175 2.86 3.49 -0.38
N TYR A 176 1.58 3.87 -0.42
CA TYR A 176 0.66 3.41 -1.47
C TYR A 176 1.04 3.95 -2.83
N ALA A 177 1.72 5.10 -2.91
CA ALA A 177 2.22 5.62 -4.19
C ALA A 177 3.29 4.68 -4.79
N ASP A 178 4.18 4.13 -3.97
CA ASP A 178 5.19 3.17 -4.41
C ASP A 178 4.56 1.82 -4.77
N ILE A 179 3.57 1.35 -3.99
CA ILE A 179 2.79 0.16 -4.32
C ILE A 179 2.02 0.32 -5.62
N CYS A 180 1.42 1.47 -5.87
CA CYS A 180 0.74 1.75 -7.11
C CYS A 180 1.70 1.61 -8.30
N ARG A 181 2.87 2.26 -8.24
CA ARG A 181 3.86 2.22 -9.32
C ARG A 181 4.44 0.82 -9.54
N GLN A 182 4.68 0.07 -8.45
CA GLN A 182 5.37 -1.22 -8.52
C GLN A 182 4.43 -2.40 -8.82
N LEU A 183 3.17 -2.34 -8.42
CA LEU A 183 2.19 -3.42 -8.62
C LEU A 183 1.06 -3.00 -9.57
N VAL A 184 0.34 -1.95 -9.24
CA VAL A 184 -0.91 -1.57 -9.94
C VAL A 184 -0.64 -1.13 -11.38
N LEU A 185 0.25 -0.16 -11.60
CA LEU A 185 0.55 0.34 -12.95
C LEU A 185 1.19 -0.73 -13.84
N ARG A 186 1.95 -1.67 -13.25
CA ARG A 186 2.48 -2.83 -13.99
C ARG A 186 1.36 -3.77 -14.42
N SER A 187 0.40 -4.02 -13.54
CA SER A 187 -0.78 -4.82 -13.89
C SER A 187 -1.61 -4.16 -14.98
N ILE A 188 -1.83 -2.85 -14.89
CA ILE A 188 -2.58 -2.10 -15.90
C ILE A 188 -1.86 -2.17 -17.25
N LYS A 189 -0.54 -1.97 -17.28
CA LYS A 189 0.25 -2.11 -18.50
C LYS A 189 0.12 -3.49 -19.13
N LYS A 190 0.13 -4.55 -18.32
CA LYS A 190 0.02 -5.94 -18.78
C LYS A 190 -1.38 -6.25 -19.31
N GLU A 191 -2.41 -5.85 -18.57
CA GLU A 191 -3.78 -6.27 -18.84
C GLU A 191 -4.50 -5.34 -19.82
N ASN A 192 -4.03 -4.10 -19.96
CA ASN A 192 -4.57 -3.04 -20.82
C ASN A 192 -6.10 -2.88 -20.71
N PRO A 193 -6.67 -2.62 -19.51
CA PRO A 193 -8.11 -2.49 -19.33
C PRO A 193 -8.64 -1.14 -19.85
N ASP A 194 -9.89 -1.12 -20.31
CA ASP A 194 -10.61 0.10 -20.66
C ASP A 194 -11.17 0.82 -19.41
N VAL A 195 -11.46 0.03 -18.36
CA VAL A 195 -12.06 0.50 -17.11
C VAL A 195 -11.30 -0.07 -15.92
N VAL A 196 -11.00 0.78 -14.94
CA VAL A 196 -10.52 0.37 -13.62
C VAL A 196 -11.55 0.74 -12.56
N GLY A 197 -12.07 -0.26 -11.86
CA GLY A 197 -12.95 -0.08 -10.70
C GLY A 197 -12.19 -0.31 -9.39
N ILE A 198 -12.22 0.65 -8.46
CA ILE A 198 -11.55 0.54 -7.16
C ILE A 198 -12.60 0.42 -6.05
N SER A 199 -12.57 -0.68 -5.29
CA SER A 199 -13.56 -0.96 -4.25
C SER A 199 -13.04 -0.58 -2.86
N ILE A 200 -13.46 0.57 -2.35
CA ILE A 200 -13.10 1.11 -1.05
C ILE A 200 -14.15 0.69 0.00
N GLY A 201 -13.82 -0.31 0.80
CA GLY A 201 -14.71 -0.92 1.77
C GLY A 201 -14.72 -0.25 3.14
N THR A 202 -13.56 0.25 3.58
CA THR A 202 -13.38 0.90 4.89
C THR A 202 -12.73 2.28 4.75
N PRO A 203 -12.82 3.14 5.79
CA PRO A 203 -12.27 4.49 5.72
C PRO A 203 -10.74 4.54 5.56
N VAL A 204 -10.02 3.60 6.17
CA VAL A 204 -8.55 3.51 6.06
C VAL A 204 -8.09 3.24 4.62
N GLN A 205 -8.93 2.59 3.82
CA GLN A 205 -8.67 2.33 2.40
C GLN A 205 -8.81 3.59 1.52
N LEU A 206 -9.36 4.70 2.01
CA LEU A 206 -9.53 5.94 1.23
C LEU A 206 -8.18 6.48 0.74
N MET A 207 -7.16 6.49 1.60
CA MET A 207 -5.83 6.99 1.24
C MET A 207 -5.24 6.22 0.05
N ALA A 208 -5.26 4.88 0.15
CA ALA A 208 -4.75 4.01 -0.90
C ALA A 208 -5.62 4.08 -2.17
N GLY A 209 -6.94 4.08 -2.02
CA GLY A 209 -7.88 4.15 -3.13
C GLY A 209 -7.77 5.44 -3.95
N ILE A 210 -7.71 6.60 -3.28
CA ILE A 210 -7.51 7.90 -3.94
C ILE A 210 -6.12 7.98 -4.57
N THR A 211 -5.08 7.55 -3.85
CA THR A 211 -3.71 7.48 -4.40
C THR A 211 -3.67 6.67 -5.69
N PHE A 212 -4.32 5.49 -5.72
CA PHE A 212 -4.39 4.67 -6.92
C PHE A 212 -5.18 5.36 -8.03
N ALA A 213 -6.35 5.91 -7.74
CA ALA A 213 -7.18 6.59 -8.73
C ALA A 213 -6.41 7.74 -9.41
N THR A 214 -5.75 8.59 -8.63
CA THR A 214 -4.93 9.70 -9.12
C THR A 214 -3.78 9.20 -10.00
N LEU A 215 -2.93 8.31 -9.49
CA LEU A 215 -1.74 7.86 -10.21
C LEU A 215 -2.07 7.04 -11.46
N ILE A 216 -3.18 6.29 -11.45
CA ILE A 216 -3.68 5.60 -12.65
C ILE A 216 -4.10 6.62 -13.71
N LYS A 217 -4.85 7.65 -13.32
CA LYS A 217 -5.34 8.66 -14.25
C LYS A 217 -4.20 9.50 -14.83
N GLU A 218 -3.16 9.80 -14.05
CA GLU A 218 -1.95 10.46 -14.55
C GLU A 218 -1.20 9.60 -15.56
N ALA A 219 -1.03 8.31 -15.29
CA ALA A 219 -0.28 7.41 -16.16
C ALA A 219 -1.07 6.98 -17.41
N TYR A 220 -2.39 6.88 -17.30
CA TYR A 220 -3.30 6.40 -18.34
C TYR A 220 -4.58 7.25 -18.39
N PRO A 221 -4.52 8.46 -18.98
CA PRO A 221 -5.65 9.40 -18.99
C PRO A 221 -6.94 8.82 -19.59
N ASP A 222 -6.78 7.96 -20.60
CA ASP A 222 -7.88 7.36 -21.38
C ASP A 222 -8.64 6.26 -20.63
N ILE A 223 -8.03 5.64 -19.61
CA ILE A 223 -8.70 4.59 -18.82
C ILE A 223 -9.80 5.24 -17.98
N HIS A 224 -11.03 4.74 -18.08
CA HIS A 224 -12.09 5.19 -17.19
C HIS A 224 -11.86 4.62 -15.78
N VAL A 225 -11.65 5.51 -14.80
CA VAL A 225 -11.48 5.13 -13.39
C VAL A 225 -12.78 5.40 -12.66
N THR A 226 -13.30 4.39 -11.98
CA THR A 226 -14.48 4.51 -11.12
C THR A 226 -14.15 3.98 -9.72
N VAL A 227 -14.72 4.61 -8.70
CA VAL A 227 -14.61 4.17 -7.30
C VAL A 227 -15.96 3.68 -6.81
N GLY A 228 -15.95 2.71 -5.90
CA GLY A 228 -17.16 2.15 -5.29
C GLY A 228 -16.85 1.53 -3.94
N GLY A 229 -17.80 0.78 -3.38
CA GLY A 229 -17.66 0.13 -2.08
C GLY A 229 -18.40 0.88 -0.96
N ASN A 230 -18.46 0.26 0.22
CA ASN A 230 -19.33 0.70 1.32
C ASN A 230 -19.11 2.17 1.72
N VAL A 231 -17.87 2.65 1.78
CA VAL A 231 -17.60 4.06 2.14
C VAL A 231 -18.03 5.01 1.02
N ILE A 232 -17.70 4.69 -0.22
CA ILE A 232 -18.06 5.51 -1.38
C ILE A 232 -19.57 5.62 -1.54
N THR A 233 -20.30 4.51 -1.37
CA THR A 233 -21.78 4.52 -1.46
C THR A 233 -22.40 5.45 -0.42
N ARG A 234 -21.85 5.53 0.79
CA ARG A 234 -22.33 6.43 1.86
C ARG A 234 -22.00 7.90 1.59
N LEU A 235 -20.91 8.17 0.88
CA LEU A 235 -20.42 9.52 0.60
C LEU A 235 -20.83 10.04 -0.79
N LYS A 236 -21.49 9.23 -1.61
CA LYS A 236 -21.85 9.53 -3.00
C LYS A 236 -22.52 10.90 -3.15
N ASP A 237 -23.50 11.19 -2.31
CA ASP A 237 -24.28 12.43 -2.40
C ASP A 237 -23.46 13.66 -1.99
N GLU A 238 -22.47 13.49 -1.10
CA GLU A 238 -21.54 14.57 -0.72
C GLU A 238 -20.48 14.80 -1.80
N PHE A 239 -19.92 13.73 -2.39
CA PHE A 239 -18.98 13.88 -3.51
C PHE A 239 -19.63 14.57 -4.71
N ALA A 240 -20.89 14.28 -5.01
CA ALA A 240 -21.62 14.95 -6.09
C ALA A 240 -21.76 16.48 -5.90
N LYS A 241 -21.66 16.99 -4.66
CA LYS A 241 -21.71 18.43 -4.36
C LYS A 241 -20.36 19.13 -4.53
N LEU A 242 -19.27 18.36 -4.61
CA LEU A 242 -17.90 18.86 -4.66
C LEU A 242 -17.27 18.50 -6.02
N PRO A 243 -17.52 19.28 -7.09
CA PRO A 243 -17.09 18.93 -8.46
C PRO A 243 -15.56 18.88 -8.67
N HIS A 244 -14.77 19.24 -7.66
CA HIS A 244 -13.31 19.11 -7.65
C HIS A 244 -12.84 17.75 -7.10
N PHE A 245 -13.76 16.88 -6.69
CA PHE A 245 -13.54 15.52 -6.18
C PHE A 245 -14.01 14.46 -7.18
#